data_AF-A0A924WWB5-F1
#
_entry.id   AF-A0A924WWB5-F1
#
_cell.length_a   1.000
_cell.length_b   1.000
_cell.length_c   1.000
_cell.angle_alpha   90.00
_cell.angle_beta   90.00
_cell.angle_gamma   90.00
#
_symmetry.space_group_name_H-M   'P 1'
#
loop_
_entity.id
_entity.type
_entity.pdbx_description
1 polymer ?
#
loop_
_entity_poly.entity_id
_entity_poly.type
_entity_poly.pdbx_seq_one_letter_code
_entity_poly.pdbx_strand_id
1 'polypeptide(L)'
;MDLSKLPKLSESPPPPPPPPPANRVEEEPLDYAAHSRHPPGRGDLGIDIVIALIVGLIFLMQGASLGGWLIARLRGQAYSTGVVWNNGTAVELFDLQGGTAWLYLGEWVLGACLLLEALLLIGVLLIPRLGRRAIMLAMFLGGIGAAANVLAIFMQMRAGFTQPIMSLVCVLIGVMMVYAHGRHLVGRPVNYPTTV
;
A
#
# COMPACT_ATOMS: atom_id res chain seq x y z
N MET A 1 -33.38 86.15 -2.86
CA MET A 1 -33.40 85.10 -1.83
C MET A 1 -31.98 84.86 -1.40
N ASP A 2 -31.73 84.98 -0.10
CA ASP A 2 -30.40 85.01 0.51
C ASP A 2 -29.89 83.57 0.69
N LEU A 3 -28.90 83.16 -0.12
CA LEU A 3 -28.36 81.79 -0.18
C LEU A 3 -27.45 81.45 1.02
N SER A 4 -27.32 82.38 1.99
CA SER A 4 -26.47 82.25 3.18
C SER A 4 -27.06 81.38 4.30
N LYS A 5 -28.31 80.93 4.17
CA LYS A 5 -29.02 80.11 5.18
C LYS A 5 -29.13 78.63 4.85
N LEU A 6 -28.37 78.13 3.88
CA LEU A 6 -28.23 76.67 3.71
C LEU A 6 -27.34 76.12 4.84
N PRO A 7 -27.77 75.09 5.58
CA PRO A 7 -26.96 74.43 6.59
C PRO A 7 -25.66 73.92 5.95
N LYS A 8 -24.51 74.31 6.51
CA LYS A 8 -23.20 73.77 6.11
C LYS A 8 -23.13 72.30 6.51
N LEU A 9 -23.61 71.40 5.66
CA LEU A 9 -23.58 69.94 5.82
C LEU A 9 -22.21 69.33 5.42
N SER A 10 -21.11 70.03 5.68
CA SER A 10 -19.78 69.66 5.18
C SER A 10 -18.73 69.74 6.28
N GLU A 11 -19.03 69.18 7.45
CA GLU A 11 -17.98 68.75 8.40
C GLU A 11 -17.97 67.23 8.40
N SER A 12 -17.30 66.66 7.39
CA SER A 12 -16.90 65.26 7.47
C SER A 12 -15.78 65.16 8.51
N PRO A 13 -15.87 64.23 9.48
CA PRO A 13 -14.80 64.04 10.44
C PRO A 13 -13.49 63.71 9.70
N PRO A 14 -12.33 64.15 10.21
CA PRO A 14 -11.05 63.83 9.60
C PRO A 14 -10.90 62.31 9.46
N PRO A 15 -10.37 61.82 8.32
CA PRO A 15 -10.18 60.39 8.12
C PRO A 15 -9.33 59.82 9.27
N PRO A 16 -9.68 58.63 9.78
CA PRO A 16 -8.91 58.01 10.86
C PRO A 16 -7.45 57.89 10.43
N PRO A 17 -6.49 58.09 11.37
CA PRO A 17 -5.08 57.93 11.06
C PRO A 17 -4.85 56.54 10.45
N PRO A 18 -3.97 56.42 9.44
CA PRO A 18 -3.65 55.13 8.86
C PRO A 18 -3.22 54.18 9.99
N PRO A 19 -3.73 52.94 10.02
CA PRO A 19 -3.30 51.99 11.03
C PRO A 19 -1.76 51.89 10.98
N PRO A 20 -1.09 51.77 12.14
CA PRO A 20 0.35 51.55 12.16
C PRO A 20 0.67 50.41 11.20
N PRO A 21 1.78 50.50 10.44
CA PRO A 21 2.15 49.47 9.47
C PRO A 21 2.05 48.14 10.19
N ALA A 22 1.13 47.29 9.73
CA ALA A 22 0.91 45.97 10.32
C ALA A 22 2.30 45.37 10.46
N ASN A 23 2.70 45.09 11.71
CA ASN A 23 3.97 44.47 12.05
C ASN A 23 4.27 43.50 10.94
N ARG A 24 5.35 43.76 10.19
CA ARG A 24 5.84 42.88 9.14
C ARG A 24 5.80 41.51 9.79
N VAL A 25 4.83 40.70 9.39
CA VAL A 25 4.79 39.31 9.81
C VAL A 25 6.07 38.80 9.20
N GLU A 26 7.11 38.68 10.01
CA GLU A 26 8.22 37.80 9.71
C GLU A 26 7.50 36.49 9.42
N GLU A 27 7.37 36.17 8.14
CA GLU A 27 7.06 34.83 7.71
C GLU A 27 8.18 34.00 8.32
N GLU A 28 7.95 33.51 9.54
CA GLU A 28 8.74 32.44 10.13
C GLU A 28 8.87 31.42 9.00
N PRO A 29 10.08 31.10 8.55
CA PRO A 29 10.26 30.19 7.43
C PRO A 29 9.46 28.95 7.79
N LEU A 30 8.42 28.66 7.01
CA LEU A 30 7.57 27.49 7.23
C LEU A 30 8.51 26.31 7.40
N ASP A 31 8.65 25.84 8.64
CA ASP A 31 9.50 24.70 8.94
C ASP A 31 8.76 23.45 8.46
N TYR A 32 8.79 23.24 7.15
CA TYR A 32 8.29 22.05 6.48
C TYR A 32 9.01 20.78 6.99
N ALA A 33 10.16 20.92 7.68
CA ALA A 33 10.85 19.79 8.29
C ALA A 33 10.23 19.38 9.66
N ALA A 34 9.48 20.25 10.33
CA ALA A 34 8.82 19.94 11.60
C ALA A 34 7.51 19.14 11.42
N HIS A 35 6.77 19.35 10.32
CA HIS A 35 5.50 18.66 10.05
C HIS A 35 5.66 17.20 9.59
N SER A 36 6.89 16.74 9.33
CA SER A 36 7.18 15.41 8.79
C SER A 36 7.82 14.45 9.80
N ARG A 37 7.93 14.84 11.08
CA ARG A 37 8.53 14.02 12.15
C ARG A 37 7.52 13.62 13.21
N HIS A 38 6.32 13.21 12.82
CA HIS A 38 5.57 12.35 13.73
C HIS A 38 6.39 11.07 13.92
N PRO A 39 6.87 10.77 15.15
CA PRO A 39 7.51 9.48 15.40
C PRO A 39 6.51 8.41 14.95
N PRO A 40 6.97 7.34 14.26
CA PRO A 40 6.07 6.34 13.69
C PRO A 40 5.14 5.85 14.80
N GLY A 41 3.92 6.36 14.76
CA GLY A 41 2.94 6.15 15.80
C GLY A 41 2.32 4.78 15.58
N ARG A 42 1.65 4.25 16.60
CA ARG A 42 0.79 3.06 16.42
C ARG A 42 -0.23 3.21 15.27
N GLY A 43 -0.52 4.44 14.83
CA GLY A 43 -1.37 4.75 13.68
C GLY A 43 -0.84 4.27 12.33
N ASP A 44 0.48 4.20 12.13
CA ASP A 44 1.06 3.87 10.82
C ASP A 44 0.84 2.37 10.48
N LEU A 45 1.00 1.50 11.48
CA LEU A 45 0.77 0.06 11.34
C LEU A 45 -0.67 -0.29 10.94
N GLY A 46 -1.64 0.53 11.35
CA GLY A 46 -3.05 0.28 11.04
C GLY A 46 -3.34 0.39 9.55
N ILE A 47 -2.74 1.39 8.88
CA ILE A 47 -2.89 1.59 7.43
C ILE A 47 -2.23 0.44 6.67
N ASP A 48 -1.02 0.04 7.06
CA ASP A 48 -0.30 -1.06 6.43
C ASP A 48 -1.08 -2.38 6.49
N ILE A 49 -1.72 -2.68 7.63
CA ILE A 49 -2.59 -3.85 7.78
C ILE A 49 -3.75 -3.82 6.79
N VAL A 50 -4.45 -2.68 6.70
CA VAL A 50 -5.62 -2.55 5.82
C VAL A 50 -5.22 -2.68 4.35
N ILE A 51 -4.11 -2.04 3.96
CA ILE A 51 -3.58 -2.14 2.60
C ILE A 51 -3.18 -3.58 2.29
N ALA A 52 -2.39 -4.23 3.14
CA ALA A 52 -1.96 -5.62 2.94
C ALA A 52 -3.16 -6.57 2.86
N LEU A 53 -4.19 -6.38 3.70
CA LEU A 53 -5.41 -7.18 3.68
C LEU A 53 -6.18 -7.02 2.37
N ILE A 54 -6.47 -5.78 1.95
CA ILE A 54 -7.25 -5.50 0.73
C ILE A 54 -6.49 -5.95 -0.52
N VAL A 55 -5.23 -5.55 -0.65
CA VAL A 55 -4.38 -5.90 -1.80
C VAL A 55 -4.15 -7.40 -1.85
N GLY A 56 -3.91 -8.04 -0.70
CA GLY A 56 -3.75 -9.48 -0.60
C GLY A 56 -4.99 -10.25 -1.06
N LEU A 57 -6.18 -9.79 -0.65
CA LEU A 57 -7.44 -10.39 -1.09
C LEU A 57 -7.68 -10.22 -2.60
N ILE A 58 -7.42 -9.04 -3.15
CA ILE A 58 -7.55 -8.78 -4.60
C ILE A 58 -6.64 -9.74 -5.39
N PHE A 59 -5.38 -9.89 -4.99
CA PHE A 59 -4.46 -10.79 -5.71
C PHE A 59 -4.80 -12.27 -5.54
N LEU A 60 -5.33 -12.69 -4.39
CA LEU A 60 -5.85 -14.05 -4.24
C LEU A 60 -7.07 -14.31 -5.13
N MET A 61 -7.94 -13.31 -5.30
CA MET A 61 -9.08 -13.41 -6.20
C MET A 61 -8.64 -13.45 -7.67
N GLN A 62 -7.64 -12.66 -8.07
CA GLN A 62 -7.06 -12.72 -9.42
C GLN A 62 -6.38 -14.07 -9.69
N GLY A 63 -5.62 -14.58 -8.72
CA GLY A 63 -5.00 -15.90 -8.75
C GLY A 63 -5.92 -17.06 -8.40
N ALA A 64 -7.24 -16.88 -8.30
CA ALA A 64 -8.17 -17.90 -7.79
C ALA A 64 -8.16 -19.19 -8.63
N SER A 65 -7.89 -19.08 -9.93
CA SER A 65 -7.72 -20.23 -10.83
C SER A 65 -6.62 -21.18 -10.37
N LEU A 66 -5.49 -20.64 -9.89
CA LEU A 66 -4.42 -21.45 -9.30
C LEU A 66 -4.88 -22.11 -8.01
N GLY A 67 -5.60 -21.39 -7.14
CA GLY A 67 -6.16 -21.95 -5.92
C GLY A 67 -7.11 -23.13 -6.20
N GLY A 68 -8.00 -22.98 -7.19
CA GLY A 68 -8.88 -24.06 -7.65
C GLY A 68 -8.11 -25.25 -8.21
N TRP A 69 -7.08 -25.00 -9.01
CA TRP A 69 -6.19 -26.04 -9.54
C TRP A 69 -5.46 -26.79 -8.43
N LEU A 70 -4.93 -26.08 -7.43
CA LEU A 70 -4.22 -26.68 -6.30
C LEU A 70 -5.16 -27.57 -5.46
N ILE A 71 -6.37 -27.09 -5.17
CA ILE A 71 -7.39 -27.85 -4.44
C ILE A 71 -7.79 -29.10 -5.21
N ALA A 72 -8.03 -28.99 -6.52
CA ALA A 72 -8.36 -30.13 -7.37
C ALA A 72 -7.21 -31.15 -7.37
N ARG A 73 -5.96 -30.69 -7.49
CA ARG A 73 -4.78 -31.56 -7.47
C ARG A 73 -4.62 -32.32 -6.16
N LEU A 74 -4.82 -31.63 -5.03
CA LEU A 74 -4.80 -32.25 -3.70
C LEU A 74 -5.91 -33.28 -3.51
N ARG A 75 -7.05 -33.13 -4.19
CA ARG A 75 -8.18 -34.06 -4.15
C ARG A 75 -8.10 -35.17 -5.22
N GLY A 76 -7.06 -35.17 -6.05
CA GLY A 76 -6.97 -36.07 -7.21
C GLY A 76 -8.09 -35.84 -8.24
N GLN A 77 -8.71 -34.66 -8.25
CA GLN A 77 -9.78 -34.28 -9.18
C GLN A 77 -9.18 -33.61 -10.43
N ALA A 78 -9.84 -33.81 -11.58
CA ALA A 78 -9.51 -33.07 -12.78
C ALA A 78 -9.90 -31.60 -12.61
N TYR A 79 -9.00 -30.69 -13.00
CA TYR A 79 -9.25 -29.25 -13.03
C TYR A 79 -9.45 -28.79 -14.47
N SER A 80 -10.54 -28.08 -14.75
CA SER A 80 -10.78 -27.47 -16.05
C SER A 80 -10.52 -25.97 -15.97
N THR A 81 -9.68 -25.47 -16.87
CA THR A 81 -9.46 -24.03 -17.08
C THR A 81 -10.59 -23.37 -17.84
N GLY A 82 -11.55 -24.15 -18.38
CA GLY A 82 -12.58 -23.66 -19.30
C GLY A 82 -12.08 -23.45 -20.73
N VAL A 83 -10.78 -23.63 -20.99
CA VAL A 83 -10.17 -23.55 -22.32
C VAL A 83 -10.02 -24.96 -22.88
N VAL A 84 -10.36 -25.14 -24.16
CA VAL A 84 -10.31 -26.41 -24.86
C VAL A 84 -9.45 -26.25 -26.11
N TRP A 85 -8.54 -27.19 -26.37
CA TRP A 85 -7.78 -27.26 -27.62
C TRP A 85 -8.69 -27.56 -28.81
N ASN A 86 -8.22 -27.28 -30.03
CA ASN A 86 -8.99 -27.55 -31.27
C ASN A 86 -9.39 -29.03 -31.44
N ASN A 87 -8.71 -29.95 -30.77
CA ASN A 87 -9.00 -31.38 -30.77
C ASN A 87 -10.05 -31.81 -29.72
N GLY A 88 -10.65 -30.85 -28.98
CA GLY A 88 -11.65 -31.13 -27.94
C GLY A 88 -11.08 -31.49 -26.56
N THR A 89 -9.75 -31.50 -26.39
CA THR A 89 -9.12 -31.79 -25.09
C THR A 89 -9.00 -30.55 -24.21
N ALA A 90 -9.28 -30.67 -22.91
CA ALA A 90 -9.17 -29.56 -21.96
C ALA A 90 -7.70 -29.15 -21.77
N VAL A 91 -7.44 -27.84 -21.75
CA VAL A 91 -6.08 -27.31 -21.54
C VAL A 91 -5.76 -27.26 -20.06
N GLU A 92 -4.65 -27.87 -19.65
CA GLU A 92 -4.18 -27.76 -18.28
C GLU A 92 -3.69 -26.35 -17.97
N LEU A 93 -3.71 -25.96 -16.68
CA LEU A 93 -3.33 -24.61 -16.25
C LEU A 93 -1.93 -24.22 -16.76
N PHE A 94 -0.95 -25.11 -16.64
CA PHE A 94 0.44 -24.87 -17.03
C PHE A 94 0.69 -24.97 -18.54
N ASP A 95 -0.27 -25.49 -19.29
CA ASP A 95 -0.24 -25.53 -20.76
C ASP A 95 -0.89 -24.28 -21.39
N LEU A 96 -1.41 -23.37 -20.57
CA LEU A 96 -1.93 -22.09 -21.04
C LEU A 96 -0.82 -21.26 -21.70
N GLN A 97 -1.15 -20.63 -22.82
CA GLN A 97 -0.23 -19.77 -23.56
C GLN A 97 0.18 -18.53 -22.74
N GLY A 98 1.32 -17.95 -23.12
CA GLY A 98 1.83 -16.71 -22.52
C GLY A 98 2.38 -16.84 -21.10
N GLY A 99 2.56 -18.05 -20.59
CA GLY A 99 3.02 -18.26 -19.21
C GLY A 99 1.99 -17.83 -18.17
N THR A 100 0.70 -17.86 -18.52
CA THR A 100 -0.41 -17.41 -17.68
C THR A 100 -0.43 -18.10 -16.30
N ALA A 101 -0.06 -19.38 -16.23
CA ALA A 101 0.07 -20.09 -14.94
C ALA A 101 1.09 -19.44 -14.00
N TRP A 102 2.21 -18.93 -14.53
CA TRP A 102 3.24 -18.26 -13.73
C TRP A 102 2.76 -16.91 -13.21
N LEU A 103 1.95 -16.19 -14.00
CA LEU A 103 1.29 -14.98 -13.55
C LEU A 103 0.35 -15.28 -12.38
N TYR A 104 -0.55 -16.25 -12.53
CA TYR A 104 -1.47 -16.65 -11.45
C TYR A 104 -0.73 -17.16 -10.22
N LEU A 105 0.40 -17.88 -10.39
CA LEU A 105 1.27 -18.28 -9.29
C LEU A 105 1.84 -17.08 -8.54
N GLY A 106 2.40 -16.11 -9.27
CA GLY A 106 2.97 -14.90 -8.68
C GLY A 106 1.93 -14.08 -7.89
N GLU A 107 0.77 -13.84 -8.50
CA GLU A 107 -0.34 -13.12 -7.86
C GLU A 107 -0.84 -13.85 -6.62
N TRP A 108 -1.11 -15.15 -6.73
CA TRP A 108 -1.63 -15.94 -5.62
C TRP A 108 -0.63 -16.03 -4.45
N VAL A 109 0.66 -16.25 -4.73
CA VAL A 109 1.71 -16.31 -3.71
C VAL A 109 1.88 -14.95 -3.02
N LEU A 110 1.92 -13.84 -3.77
CA LEU A 110 1.97 -12.52 -3.16
C LEU A 110 0.72 -12.26 -2.32
N GLY A 111 -0.47 -12.56 -2.84
CA GLY A 111 -1.72 -12.37 -2.13
C GLY A 111 -1.77 -13.15 -0.81
N ALA A 112 -1.33 -14.41 -0.82
CA ALA A 112 -1.19 -15.22 0.39
C ALA A 112 -0.19 -14.64 1.38
N CYS A 113 0.97 -14.15 0.91
CA CYS A 113 1.98 -13.52 1.75
C CYS A 113 1.45 -12.24 2.43
N LEU A 114 0.74 -11.39 1.68
CA LEU A 114 0.14 -10.15 2.20
C LEU A 114 -0.97 -10.42 3.22
N LEU A 115 -1.80 -11.45 3.02
CA LEU A 115 -2.79 -11.86 4.03
C LEU A 115 -2.12 -12.34 5.32
N LEU A 116 -1.09 -13.19 5.21
CA LEU A 116 -0.35 -13.68 6.38
C LEU A 116 0.36 -12.53 7.10
N GLU A 117 0.94 -11.60 6.35
CA GLU A 117 1.53 -10.37 6.87
C GLU A 117 0.50 -9.54 7.65
N ALA A 118 -0.66 -9.26 7.07
CA ALA A 118 -1.74 -8.52 7.74
C ALA A 118 -2.14 -9.21 9.06
N LEU A 119 -2.29 -10.54 9.07
CA LEU A 119 -2.60 -11.31 10.26
C LEU A 119 -1.49 -11.24 11.32
N LEU A 120 -0.21 -11.28 10.92
CA LEU A 120 0.91 -11.13 11.84
C LEU A 120 0.94 -9.74 12.49
N LEU A 121 0.69 -8.69 11.70
CA LEU A 121 0.66 -7.31 12.19
C LEU A 121 -0.55 -7.06 13.11
N ILE A 122 -1.72 -7.62 12.80
CA ILE A 122 -2.86 -7.66 13.74
C ILE A 122 -2.42 -8.37 15.04
N GLY A 123 -1.72 -9.50 14.93
CA GLY A 123 -1.16 -10.21 16.08
C GLY A 123 -0.21 -9.35 16.93
N VAL A 124 0.58 -8.47 16.32
CA VAL A 124 1.43 -7.50 17.05
C VAL A 124 0.60 -6.47 17.81
N LEU A 125 -0.50 -5.99 17.22
CA LEU A 125 -1.41 -5.05 17.88
C LEU A 125 -2.09 -5.70 19.10
N LEU A 126 -2.48 -6.97 18.98
CA LEU A 126 -3.13 -7.73 20.05
C LEU A 126 -2.14 -8.20 21.12
N ILE A 127 -0.92 -8.58 20.72
CA ILE A 127 0.11 -9.16 21.58
C ILE A 127 1.44 -8.43 21.32
N PRO A 128 1.69 -7.29 22.01
CA PRO A 128 2.87 -6.45 21.76
C PRO A 128 4.22 -7.17 21.93
N ARG A 129 4.26 -8.27 22.69
CA ARG A 129 5.46 -9.10 22.90
C ARG A 129 5.99 -9.73 21.60
N LEU A 130 5.16 -9.86 20.56
CA LEU A 130 5.57 -10.41 19.26
C LEU A 130 6.36 -9.40 18.40
N GLY A 131 6.25 -8.10 18.71
CA GLY A 131 6.61 -6.96 17.86
C GLY A 131 7.75 -7.21 16.86
N ARG A 132 9.00 -7.22 17.32
CA ARG A 132 10.17 -7.32 16.43
C ARG A 132 10.20 -8.60 15.60
N ARG A 133 9.84 -9.75 16.19
CA ARG A 133 9.90 -11.06 15.51
C ARG A 133 8.84 -11.17 14.43
N ALA A 134 7.62 -10.71 14.73
CA ALA A 134 6.53 -10.69 13.76
C ALA A 134 6.80 -9.72 12.60
N ILE A 135 7.37 -8.53 12.87
CA ILE A 135 7.77 -7.58 11.81
C ILE A 135 8.86 -8.17 10.92
N MET A 136 9.87 -8.85 11.47
CA MET A 136 10.89 -9.54 10.66
C MET A 136 10.28 -10.67 9.80
N LEU A 137 9.31 -11.41 10.34
CA LEU A 137 8.60 -12.44 9.58
C LEU A 137 7.72 -11.85 8.47
N ALA A 138 7.02 -10.74 8.75
CA ALA A 138 6.29 -9.97 7.75
C ALA A 138 7.18 -9.53 6.58
N MET A 139 8.36 -8.96 6.89
CA MET A 139 9.36 -8.63 5.85
C MET A 139 9.77 -9.85 5.04
N PHE A 140 10.02 -10.97 5.70
CA PHE A 140 10.40 -12.20 5.01
C PHE A 140 9.30 -12.69 4.05
N LEU A 141 8.03 -12.62 4.47
CA LEU A 141 6.88 -12.97 3.62
C LEU A 141 6.76 -12.03 2.42
N GLY A 142 6.85 -10.72 2.62
CA GLY A 142 6.86 -9.75 1.51
C GLY A 142 8.01 -10.01 0.52
N GLY A 143 9.18 -10.39 1.04
CA GLY A 143 10.33 -10.81 0.24
C GLY A 143 10.07 -12.07 -0.60
N ILE A 144 9.41 -13.08 -0.02
CA ILE A 144 9.01 -14.29 -0.75
C ILE A 144 8.03 -13.94 -1.88
N GLY A 145 7.01 -13.13 -1.59
CA GLY A 145 6.03 -12.69 -2.59
C GLY A 145 6.70 -11.95 -3.76
N ALA A 146 7.64 -11.05 -3.47
CA ALA A 146 8.41 -10.34 -4.48
C ALA A 146 9.30 -11.31 -5.30
N ALA A 147 10.04 -12.21 -4.64
CA ALA A 147 10.92 -13.16 -5.32
C ALA A 147 10.14 -14.12 -6.25
N ALA A 148 8.97 -14.59 -5.81
CA ALA A 148 8.08 -15.41 -6.65
C ALA A 148 7.63 -14.66 -7.91
N ASN A 149 7.36 -13.36 -7.81
CA ASN A 149 6.98 -12.54 -8.95
C ASN A 149 8.15 -12.20 -9.88
N VAL A 150 9.38 -12.04 -9.35
CA VAL A 150 10.59 -11.98 -10.18
C VAL A 150 10.75 -13.27 -10.98
N LEU A 151 10.55 -14.44 -10.37
CA LEU A 151 10.57 -15.71 -11.08
C LEU A 151 9.47 -15.77 -12.15
N ALA A 152 8.25 -15.32 -11.83
CA ALA A 152 7.14 -15.28 -12.78
C ALA A 152 7.46 -14.40 -14.00
N ILE A 153 8.12 -13.25 -13.81
CA ILE A 153 8.60 -12.38 -14.90
C ILE A 153 9.55 -13.17 -15.81
N PHE A 154 10.58 -13.82 -15.26
CA PHE A 154 11.53 -14.60 -16.05
C PHE A 154 10.84 -15.72 -16.85
N MET A 155 9.89 -16.41 -16.23
CA MET A 155 9.15 -17.49 -16.89
C MET A 155 8.21 -16.97 -18.00
N GLN A 156 7.54 -15.83 -17.79
CA GLN A 156 6.71 -15.18 -18.80
C GLN A 156 7.54 -14.70 -20.00
N MET A 157 8.70 -14.08 -19.74
CA MET A 157 9.61 -13.66 -20.80
C MET A 157 10.13 -14.86 -21.61
N ARG A 158 10.46 -15.97 -20.94
CA ARG A 158 10.84 -17.23 -21.61
C ARG A 158 9.70 -17.81 -22.45
N ALA A 159 8.45 -17.61 -22.05
CA ALA A 159 7.25 -18.01 -22.80
C ALA A 159 6.91 -17.07 -23.97
N GLY A 160 7.75 -16.06 -24.26
CA GLY A 160 7.54 -15.09 -25.35
C GLY A 160 6.64 -13.92 -24.97
N PHE A 161 6.24 -13.80 -23.71
CA PHE A 161 5.43 -12.67 -23.23
C PHE A 161 6.34 -11.50 -22.83
N THR A 162 6.26 -10.40 -23.59
CA THR A 162 7.24 -9.30 -23.48
C THR A 162 6.90 -8.25 -22.43
N GLN A 163 5.68 -8.25 -21.86
CA GLN A 163 5.21 -7.21 -20.95
C GLN A 163 4.55 -7.78 -19.68
N PRO A 164 5.31 -8.38 -18.75
CA PRO A 164 4.79 -8.94 -17.49
C PRO A 164 4.45 -7.84 -16.46
N ILE A 165 3.60 -6.88 -16.84
CA ILE A 165 3.27 -5.67 -16.06
C ILE A 165 2.73 -6.03 -14.68
N MET A 166 1.80 -6.99 -14.61
CA MET A 166 1.18 -7.39 -13.35
C MET A 166 2.19 -7.98 -12.36
N SER A 167 3.10 -8.84 -12.82
CA SER A 167 4.17 -9.36 -11.98
C SER A 167 5.16 -8.26 -11.56
N LEU A 168 5.45 -7.27 -12.41
CA LEU A 168 6.25 -6.10 -12.03
C LEU A 168 5.58 -5.27 -10.93
N VAL A 169 4.27 -5.04 -11.03
CA VAL A 169 3.49 -4.37 -9.98
C VAL A 169 3.57 -5.16 -8.67
N CYS A 170 3.43 -6.49 -8.75
CA CYS A 170 3.57 -7.36 -7.58
C CYS A 170 4.95 -7.27 -6.92
N VAL A 171 6.03 -7.25 -7.71
CA VAL A 171 7.39 -7.04 -7.20
C VAL A 171 7.51 -5.69 -6.49
N LEU A 172 7.02 -4.61 -7.11
CA LEU A 172 7.08 -3.27 -6.53
C LEU A 172 6.36 -3.21 -5.18
N ILE A 173 5.15 -3.78 -5.10
CA ILE A 173 4.37 -3.85 -3.86
C ILE A 173 5.14 -4.62 -2.78
N GLY A 174 5.66 -5.81 -3.10
CA GLY A 174 6.43 -6.61 -2.15
C GLY A 174 7.67 -5.89 -1.63
N VAL A 175 8.43 -5.23 -2.51
CA VAL A 175 9.62 -4.43 -2.13
C VAL A 175 9.23 -3.23 -1.27
N MET A 176 8.14 -2.52 -1.60
CA MET A 176 7.65 -1.39 -0.81
C MET A 176 7.25 -1.83 0.60
N MET A 177 6.61 -2.99 0.76
CA MET A 177 6.27 -3.54 2.08
C MET A 177 7.52 -3.91 2.88
N VAL A 178 8.48 -4.60 2.27
CA VAL A 178 9.77 -4.91 2.93
C VAL A 178 10.46 -3.63 3.40
N TYR A 179 10.48 -2.60 2.56
CA TYR A 179 11.05 -1.30 2.91
C TYR A 179 10.30 -0.63 4.06
N ALA A 180 8.96 -0.59 4.00
CA ALA A 180 8.11 -0.02 5.05
C ALA A 180 8.38 -0.67 6.42
N HIS A 181 8.40 -1.99 6.48
CA HIS A 181 8.73 -2.76 7.69
C HIS A 181 10.16 -2.59 8.15
N GLY A 182 11.11 -2.49 7.22
CA GLY A 182 12.50 -2.19 7.53
C GLY A 182 12.65 -0.87 8.30
N ARG A 183 11.86 0.15 7.95
CA ARG A 183 11.84 1.42 8.69
C ARG A 183 11.34 1.26 10.13
N HIS A 184 10.39 0.36 10.38
CA HIS A 184 9.93 0.06 11.74
C HIS A 184 11.00 -0.64 12.59
N LEU A 185 11.94 -1.37 11.98
CA LEU A 185 13.06 -2.00 12.69
C LEU A 185 14.24 -1.04 12.96
N VAL A 186 14.49 -0.09 12.06
CA VAL A 186 15.59 0.88 12.17
C VAL A 186 15.20 2.12 12.97
N GLY A 187 13.91 2.50 12.95
CA GLY A 187 13.35 3.51 13.83
C GLY A 187 13.55 3.11 15.29
N ARG A 188 14.06 4.05 16.10
CA ARG A 188 14.42 3.91 17.53
C ARG A 188 13.44 3.04 18.34
N PRO A 189 13.92 2.34 19.41
CA PRO A 189 13.09 1.45 20.20
C PRO A 189 11.77 2.13 20.57
N VAL A 190 10.68 1.52 20.12
CA VAL A 190 9.34 1.88 20.55
C VAL A 190 9.29 1.58 22.03
N ASN A 191 9.54 2.60 22.86
CA ASN A 191 9.27 2.54 24.29
C ASN A 191 7.76 2.42 24.42
N TYR A 192 7.26 1.20 24.40
CA TYR A 192 5.88 0.94 24.79
C TYR A 192 5.75 1.41 26.23
N PRO A 193 4.84 2.35 26.54
CA PRO A 193 4.56 2.68 27.93
C PRO A 193 4.12 1.37 28.59
N THR A 194 4.95 0.84 29.48
CA THR A 194 4.59 -0.23 30.39
C THR A 194 3.63 0.36 31.41
N THR A 195 2.36 0.49 31.02
CA THR A 195 1.29 0.68 31.99
C THR A 195 1.04 -0.69 32.62
N VAL A 196 1.68 -0.91 33.77
CA VAL A 196 1.33 -1.96 34.75
C VAL A 196 0.27 -1.39 35.66
#